data_AF-A0A9W4S020-F1
#
_entry.id   AF-A0A9W4S020-F1
#
_cell.length_a   1.000
_cell.length_b   1.000
_cell.length_c   1.000
_cell.angle_alpha   90.00
_cell.angle_beta   90.00
_cell.angle_gamma   90.00
#
_symmetry.space_group_name_H-M   'P 1'
#
loop_
_entity.id
_entity.type
_entity.pdbx_description
1 polymer ?
#
loop_
_entity_poly.entity_id
_entity_poly.type
_entity_poly.pdbx_seq_one_letter_code
_entity_poly.pdbx_strand_id
1 'polypeptide(L)'
;MESSVAQVKVNFTTTHEDLQLDDSKRQLIVPADIKRYGLSRILNSESMLNTSSPVPLDFLVNGNFLRTTLEEYLQSNGLSFESTITLQYVRSLLPPVYEASFEHDDWVAAVDVLSATSPAGI
;
A
#
# COMPACT_ATOMS: atom_id res chain seq x y z
N MET A 1 -11.86 -32.54 0.91
CA MET A 1 -11.49 -32.06 2.26
C MET A 1 -11.16 -30.59 2.10
N GLU A 2 -11.99 -29.68 2.60
CA GLU A 2 -11.66 -28.25 2.61
C GLU A 2 -10.45 -28.07 3.54
N SER A 3 -9.31 -27.69 2.98
CA SER A 3 -8.15 -27.27 3.76
C SER A 3 -8.53 -25.99 4.51
N SER A 4 -8.54 -26.03 5.83
CA SER A 4 -8.73 -24.84 6.67
C SER A 4 -7.66 -23.80 6.31
N VAL A 5 -8.08 -22.69 5.70
CA VAL A 5 -7.16 -21.60 5.35
C VAL A 5 -6.68 -20.96 6.65
N ALA A 6 -5.36 -20.90 6.84
CA ALA A 6 -4.77 -20.25 8.01
C ALA A 6 -5.20 -18.78 8.09
N GLN A 7 -5.36 -18.26 9.29
CA GLN A 7 -5.82 -16.90 9.53
C GLN A 7 -4.79 -16.13 10.35
N VAL A 8 -4.69 -14.82 10.09
CA VAL A 8 -3.75 -13.91 10.77
C VAL A 8 -4.50 -12.67 11.23
N LYS A 9 -4.21 -12.23 12.46
CA LYS A 9 -4.72 -10.97 12.98
C LYS A 9 -3.87 -9.80 12.46
N VAL A 10 -4.51 -8.80 11.88
CA VAL A 10 -3.87 -7.59 11.38
C VAL A 10 -4.39 -6.34 12.10
N ASN A 11 -3.56 -5.32 12.18
CA ASN A 11 -3.89 -3.99 12.67
C ASN A 11 -3.53 -2.94 11.61
N PHE A 12 -4.53 -2.30 11.01
CA PHE A 12 -4.36 -1.31 9.96
C PHE A 12 -4.05 0.07 10.54
N THR A 13 -3.03 0.74 9.99
CA THR A 13 -2.64 2.11 10.33
C THR A 13 -2.35 2.91 9.07
N THR A 14 -2.45 4.24 9.12
CA THR A 14 -2.01 5.10 8.02
C THR A 14 -1.62 6.48 8.53
N THR A 15 -0.82 7.18 7.73
CA THR A 15 -0.48 8.60 7.91
C THR A 15 -1.32 9.52 7.02
N HIS A 16 -2.14 8.96 6.12
CA HIS A 16 -3.03 9.73 5.25
C HIS A 16 -4.33 10.08 5.99
N GLU A 17 -4.54 11.36 6.29
CA GLU A 17 -5.70 11.83 7.08
C GLU A 17 -7.04 11.49 6.41
N ASP A 18 -7.10 11.57 5.08
CA ASP A 18 -8.27 11.30 4.27
C ASP A 18 -8.63 9.81 4.13
N LEU A 19 -7.76 8.92 4.60
CA LEU A 19 -7.94 7.47 4.55
C LEU A 19 -7.98 6.84 5.95
N GLN A 20 -8.19 7.61 7.02
CA GLN A 20 -8.23 7.05 8.38
C GLN A 20 -9.45 6.15 8.59
N LEU A 21 -9.20 4.98 9.18
CA LEU A 21 -10.26 4.09 9.67
C LEU A 21 -10.67 4.46 11.10
N ASP A 22 -11.96 4.29 11.39
CA ASP A 22 -12.50 4.23 12.75
C ASP A 22 -11.75 3.19 13.58
N ASP A 23 -11.50 3.47 14.86
CA ASP A 23 -10.73 2.58 15.74
C ASP A 23 -11.28 1.15 15.81
N SER A 24 -12.61 1.00 15.72
CA SER A 24 -13.30 -0.30 15.74
C SER A 24 -13.02 -1.17 14.51
N LYS A 25 -12.58 -0.57 13.39
CA LYS A 25 -12.34 -1.26 12.11
C LYS A 25 -10.86 -1.56 11.85
N ARG A 26 -9.95 -1.02 12.68
CA ARG A 26 -8.49 -1.16 12.44
C ARG A 26 -8.00 -2.59 12.63
N GLN A 27 -8.62 -3.37 13.50
CA GLN A 27 -8.23 -4.76 13.73
C GLN A 27 -9.14 -5.71 12.94
N LEU A 28 -8.53 -6.62 12.18
CA LEU A 28 -9.25 -7.61 11.38
C LEU A 28 -8.53 -8.96 11.40
N ILE A 29 -9.27 -10.05 11.22
CA ILE A 29 -8.70 -11.37 10.94
C ILE A 29 -8.84 -11.61 9.43
N VAL A 30 -7.72 -11.90 8.78
CA VAL A 30 -7.67 -12.13 7.33
C VAL A 30 -7.04 -13.48 7.02
N PRO A 31 -7.32 -14.08 5.85
CA PRO A 31 -6.60 -15.25 5.38
C PRO A 31 -5.09 -15.00 5.31
N ALA A 32 -4.26 -15.96 5.72
CA ALA A 32 -2.82 -15.82 5.76
C ALA A 32 -2.18 -15.78 4.36
N ASP A 33 -2.83 -16.40 3.38
CA ASP A 33 -2.43 -16.41 1.96
C ASP A 33 -2.78 -15.11 1.23
N ILE A 34 -3.40 -14.14 1.90
CA ILE A 34 -3.78 -12.86 1.30
C ILE A 34 -2.54 -12.07 0.88
N LYS A 35 -2.62 -11.45 -0.30
CA LYS A 35 -1.60 -10.55 -0.86
C LYS A 35 -2.09 -9.10 -0.85
N ARG A 36 -1.20 -8.18 -1.22
CA ARG A 36 -1.46 -6.74 -1.39
C ARG A 36 -2.79 -6.42 -2.07
N TYR A 37 -3.12 -7.06 -3.21
CA TYR A 37 -4.38 -6.82 -3.91
C TYR A 37 -5.63 -7.15 -3.06
N GLY A 38 -5.61 -8.28 -2.34
CA GLY A 38 -6.71 -8.68 -1.47
C GLY A 38 -6.89 -7.72 -0.29
N LEU A 39 -5.79 -7.33 0.36
CA LEU A 39 -5.79 -6.33 1.43
C LEU A 39 -6.31 -4.98 0.94
N SER A 40 -5.87 -4.53 -0.24
CA SER A 40 -6.36 -3.30 -0.87
C SER A 40 -7.86 -3.39 -1.13
N ARG A 41 -8.35 -4.53 -1.62
CA ARG A 41 -9.78 -4.74 -1.86
C ARG A 41 -10.60 -4.71 -0.57
N ILE A 42 -10.10 -5.27 0.53
CA ILE A 42 -10.73 -5.19 1.85
C ILE A 42 -10.85 -3.73 2.27
N LEU A 43 -9.77 -2.95 2.23
CA LEU A 43 -9.82 -1.55 2.64
C LEU A 43 -10.77 -0.69 1.78
N ASN A 44 -10.91 -1.02 0.50
CA ASN A 44 -11.84 -0.34 -0.41
C ASN A 44 -13.30 -0.81 -0.32
N SER A 45 -13.66 -1.72 0.59
CA SER A 45 -15.06 -2.12 0.76
C SER A 45 -15.89 -1.03 1.43
N GLU A 46 -17.21 -1.09 1.23
CA GLU A 46 -18.19 -0.19 1.86
C GLU A 46 -18.16 -0.25 3.40
N SER A 47 -17.75 -1.40 3.95
CA SER A 47 -17.61 -1.60 5.40
C SER A 47 -16.33 -1.00 6.00
N MET A 48 -15.37 -0.60 5.16
CA MET A 48 -14.05 -0.11 5.56
C MET A 48 -13.92 1.38 5.26
N LEU A 49 -13.16 1.77 4.22
CA LEU A 49 -12.93 3.17 3.87
C LEU A 49 -14.13 3.81 3.16
N ASN A 50 -14.94 3.02 2.44
CA ASN A 50 -16.10 3.49 1.68
C ASN A 50 -15.80 4.73 0.80
N THR A 51 -14.67 4.72 0.10
CA THR A 51 -14.28 5.81 -0.80
C THR A 51 -15.17 5.82 -2.05
N SER A 52 -15.40 7.00 -2.64
CA SER A 52 -16.22 7.16 -3.85
C SER A 52 -15.69 6.39 -5.06
N SER A 53 -14.39 6.11 -5.09
CA SER A 53 -13.73 5.25 -6.06
C SER A 53 -12.66 4.40 -5.38
N PRO A 54 -12.37 3.19 -5.89
CA PRO A 54 -11.32 2.36 -5.33
C PRO A 54 -9.94 3.03 -5.44
N VAL A 55 -9.25 3.14 -4.31
CA VAL A 55 -7.88 3.66 -4.19
C VAL A 55 -6.91 2.47 -4.17
N PRO A 56 -5.96 2.36 -5.11
CA PRO A 56 -4.91 1.36 -5.03
C PRO A 56 -4.02 1.60 -3.81
N LEU A 57 -3.86 0.60 -2.94
CA LEU A 57 -3.09 0.70 -1.70
C LEU A 57 -1.92 -0.29 -1.69
N ASP A 58 -0.80 0.16 -1.14
CA ASP A 58 0.33 -0.68 -0.74
C ASP A 58 0.40 -0.75 0.79
N PHE A 59 1.11 -1.75 1.31
CA PHE A 59 1.16 -2.06 2.73
C PHE A 59 2.61 -2.16 3.17
N LEU A 60 2.96 -1.45 4.24
CA LEU A 60 4.25 -1.57 4.90
C LEU A 60 4.10 -2.39 6.19
N VAL A 61 5.07 -3.27 6.41
CA VAL A 61 5.27 -3.99 7.66
C VAL A 61 6.66 -3.65 8.15
N ASN A 62 6.76 -3.06 9.35
CA ASN A 62 8.04 -2.59 9.91
C ASN A 62 8.83 -1.69 8.94
N GLY A 63 8.13 -0.78 8.23
CA GLY A 63 8.73 0.15 7.28
C GLY A 63 9.08 -0.44 5.90
N ASN A 64 8.85 -1.74 5.66
CA ASN A 64 9.14 -2.39 4.38
C ASN A 64 7.86 -2.78 3.66
N PHE A 65 7.82 -2.64 2.34
CA PHE A 65 6.65 -3.05 1.54
C PHE A 65 6.41 -4.56 1.60
N LEU A 66 5.16 -4.94 1.85
CA LEU A 66 4.69 -6.31 1.71
C LEU A 66 4.61 -6.69 0.22
N ARG A 67 5.53 -7.56 -0.23
CA ARG A 67 5.58 -8.06 -1.62
C ARG A 67 5.12 -9.52 -1.77
N THR A 68 4.83 -10.17 -0.65
CA THR A 68 4.52 -11.60 -0.50
C THR A 68 3.10 -11.78 0.05
N THR A 69 2.72 -13.02 0.39
CA THR A 69 1.58 -13.25 1.30
C THR A 69 1.96 -12.87 2.74
N LEU A 70 0.96 -12.76 3.64
CA LEU A 70 1.23 -12.60 5.08
C LEU A 70 1.87 -13.85 5.69
N GLU A 71 1.48 -15.03 5.22
CA GLU A 71 2.09 -16.31 5.60
C GLU A 71 3.60 -16.35 5.26
N GLU A 72 3.97 -16.03 4.02
CA GLU A 72 5.37 -15.99 3.59
C GLU A 72 6.16 -14.94 4.39
N TYR A 73 5.55 -13.79 4.69
CA TYR A 73 6.16 -12.77 5.55
C TYR A 73 6.42 -13.29 6.96
N LEU A 74 5.44 -13.96 7.59
CA LEU A 74 5.59 -14.52 8.94
C LEU A 74 6.68 -15.59 8.97
N GLN A 75 6.65 -16.54 8.03
CA GLN A 75 7.63 -17.63 7.94
C GLN A 75 9.06 -17.11 7.72
N SER A 76 9.25 -16.18 6.78
CA SER A 76 10.57 -15.60 6.49
C SER A 76 11.15 -14.78 7.65
N ASN A 77 10.31 -14.26 8.54
CA ASN A 77 10.72 -13.51 9.72
C ASN A 77 10.67 -14.34 11.02
N GLY A 78 10.40 -15.65 10.94
CA GLY A 78 10.31 -16.54 12.12
C GLY A 78 9.19 -16.19 13.10
N LEU A 79 8.11 -15.58 12.61
CA LEU A 79 6.97 -15.13 13.42
C LEU A 79 5.85 -16.18 13.44
N SER A 80 5.14 -16.27 14.58
CA SER A 80 3.97 -17.14 14.73
C SER A 80 2.74 -16.57 14.01
N PHE A 81 1.86 -17.43 13.49
CA PHE A 81 0.55 -17.06 12.94
C PHE A 81 -0.39 -16.43 13.99
N GLU A 82 -0.13 -16.64 15.28
CA GLU A 82 -0.86 -15.98 16.37
C GLU A 82 -0.44 -14.50 16.56
N SER A 83 0.63 -14.07 15.90
CA SER A 83 1.15 -12.70 16.00
C SER A 83 0.20 -11.72 15.32
N THR A 84 0.00 -10.56 15.94
CA THR A 84 -0.72 -9.45 15.29
C THR A 84 0.25 -8.66 14.41
N ILE A 85 -0.02 -8.59 13.11
CA ILE A 85 0.79 -7.82 12.17
C ILE A 85 0.23 -6.41 12.04
N THR A 86 1.04 -5.39 12.30
CA THR A 86 0.66 -4.01 11.99
C THR A 86 0.96 -3.70 10.53
N LEU A 87 -0.07 -3.32 9.79
CA LEU A 87 -0.02 -2.99 8.37
C LEU A 87 -0.26 -1.49 8.19
N GLN A 88 0.79 -0.75 7.87
CA GLN A 88 0.64 0.64 7.47
C GLN A 88 0.26 0.72 6.00
N TYR A 89 -0.95 1.16 5.66
CA TYR A 89 -1.37 1.31 4.27
C TYR A 89 -1.10 2.71 3.74
N VAL A 90 -0.66 2.78 2.48
CA VAL A 90 -0.34 4.00 1.75
C VAL A 90 -0.91 3.94 0.34
N ARG A 91 -1.16 5.11 -0.26
CA ARG A 91 -1.55 5.17 -1.69
C ARG A 91 -0.43 4.58 -2.54
N SER A 92 -0.77 3.65 -3.42
CA SER A 92 0.19 3.13 -4.38
C SER A 92 0.60 4.21 -5.37
N LEU A 93 1.89 4.26 -5.67
CA LEU A 93 2.39 5.06 -6.77
C LEU A 93 1.93 4.41 -8.08
N LEU A 94 1.21 5.17 -8.91
CA LEU A 94 1.01 4.79 -10.29
C LEU A 94 2.40 4.78 -10.96
N PRO A 95 2.81 3.67 -11.60
CA PRO A 95 4.07 3.64 -12.32
C PRO A 95 4.11 4.79 -13.33
N PRO A 96 5.14 5.65 -13.31
CA PRO A 96 5.29 6.67 -14.33
C PRO A 96 5.42 5.97 -15.68
N VAL A 97 4.58 6.35 -16.64
CA VAL A 97 4.65 5.85 -18.01
C VAL A 97 5.45 6.82 -18.85
N TYR A 98 6.09 6.28 -19.90
CA TYR A 98 6.71 7.12 -20.91
C TYR A 98 5.63 7.98 -21.59
N GLU A 99 5.85 9.30 -21.62
CA GLU A 99 4.96 10.26 -22.29
C GLU A 99 5.62 10.84 -23.54
N ALA A 100 6.83 11.40 -23.39
CA ALA A 100 7.55 12.07 -24.47
C ALA A 100 9.06 12.06 -24.25
N SER A 101 9.78 12.38 -25.32
CA SER A 101 11.22 12.66 -25.31
C SER A 101 11.48 14.01 -25.98
N PHE A 102 12.48 14.73 -25.50
CA PHE A 102 13.01 15.92 -26.16
C PHE A 102 14.38 15.59 -26.73
N GLU A 103 14.50 15.67 -28.05
CA GLU A 103 15.71 15.26 -28.77
C GLU A 103 16.78 16.36 -28.71
N HIS A 104 18.03 15.94 -28.50
CA HIS A 104 19.21 16.81 -28.48
C HIS A 104 20.38 16.12 -29.18
N ASP A 105 21.17 16.89 -29.94
CA ASP A 105 22.31 16.37 -30.71
C ASP A 105 23.52 16.03 -29.82
N ASP A 106 23.53 16.47 -28.56
CA ASP A 106 24.57 16.22 -27.56
C ASP A 106 23.94 16.04 -26.16
N TRP A 107 24.76 15.73 -25.15
CA TRP A 107 24.30 15.40 -23.81
C TRP A 107 23.54 16.53 -23.12
N VAL A 108 22.38 16.19 -22.54
CA VAL A 108 21.64 17.07 -21.65
C VAL A 108 22.34 17.11 -20.28
N ALA A 109 22.98 18.23 -19.97
CA ALA A 109 23.72 18.40 -18.71
C ALA A 109 22.83 18.74 -17.50
N ALA A 110 21.63 19.30 -17.72
CA ALA A 110 20.69 19.68 -16.67
C ALA A 110 19.24 19.72 -17.18
N VAL A 111 18.29 19.54 -16.26
CA VAL A 111 16.84 19.68 -16.50
C VAL A 111 16.24 20.49 -15.35
N ASP A 112 15.30 21.39 -15.65
CA ASP A 112 14.51 22.14 -14.66
C ASP A 112 13.04 22.24 -15.10
N VAL A 113 12.13 22.45 -14.15
CA VAL A 113 10.69 22.57 -14.38
C VAL A 113 10.14 23.82 -13.68
N LEU A 114 9.69 24.78 -14.47
CA LEU A 114 8.90 25.92 -13.99
C LEU A 114 7.42 25.54 -13.97
N SER A 115 6.84 25.47 -12.79
CA SER A 115 5.43 25.19 -12.54
C SER A 115 4.83 26.24 -11.60
N ALA A 116 3.50 26.26 -11.47
CA ALA A 116 2.81 27.19 -10.58
C ALA A 116 3.20 27.06 -9.10
N THR A 117 3.81 25.93 -8.70
CA THR A 117 4.29 25.69 -7.33
C THR A 117 5.81 25.78 -7.22
N SER A 118 6.53 26.08 -8.31
CA SER A 118 7.98 26.25 -8.28
C SER A 118 8.35 27.53 -7.52
N PRO A 119 9.41 27.56 -6.69
CA PRO A 119 9.80 28.75 -5.92
C PRO A 119 10.06 30.01 -6.77
N ALA A 120 10.51 29.83 -8.02
CA ALA A 120 10.75 30.92 -8.97
C ALA A 120 9.49 31.41 -9.71
N GLY A 121 8.34 30.75 -9.50
CA GLY A 121 7.05 31.09 -10.11
C GLY A 121 6.13 31.93 -9.22
N ILE A 122 6.62 32.41 -8.07
CA ILE A 122 5.93 33.30 -7.12
C ILE A 122 6.53 34.69 -7.19
#